data_AF-A0A959IW49-F1
#
_entry.id   AF-A0A959IW49-F1
#
_cell.length_a   1.000
_cell.length_b   1.000
_cell.length_c   1.000
_cell.angle_alpha   90.00
_cell.angle_beta   90.00
_cell.angle_gamma   90.00
#
_symmetry.space_group_name_H-M   'P 1'
#
loop_
_entity.id
_entity.type
_entity.pdbx_description
1 polymer ?
#
loop_
_entity_poly.entity_id
_entity_poly.type
_entity_poly.pdbx_seq_one_letter_code
_entity_poly.pdbx_strand_id
1 'polypeptide(L)'
;MKNPKYLVVYALLGLFVLSAQGLQAQVTDKAEDYANQAKRKTERRIDRSVDNAIDKGLDKIFNKNKNKKKEAETNEPPVTDADVYATDAEPSTYKLEEVADVTSNDFTGSFKMAVTTQKGGSVDEASSGEMHYYFMPTQSATQVEQGGEAITVVYDLQQKSMTTIKKKPGGNKVAVILNRPSTQKLALSSNEIKVSRLASTRTIQGKKCTKYIVEAPNDYVTLWVAEEVHCNFDLLMRSVNAASKEHLQKVTTGYGIYGLPMKITVESTTRDEVVEMDVTDLIQGTPDANVFNTDGADVTDLRNF
;
A
#
# COMPACT_ATOMS: atom_id res chain seq x y z
N MET A 1 35.55 20.96 70.49
CA MET A 1 34.81 22.24 70.42
C MET A 1 34.55 22.55 68.96
N LYS A 2 33.32 22.34 68.48
CA LYS A 2 32.94 22.54 67.06
C LYS A 2 32.36 23.94 66.88
N ASN A 3 32.94 24.71 65.96
CA ASN A 3 32.59 26.10 65.70
C ASN A 3 31.16 26.22 65.11
N PRO A 4 30.24 26.95 65.75
CA PRO A 4 28.83 27.05 65.32
C PRO A 4 28.65 27.87 64.03
N LYS A 5 29.70 28.54 63.54
CA LYS A 5 29.64 29.40 62.35
C LYS A 5 29.58 28.64 61.02
N TYR A 6 30.03 27.38 60.98
CA TYR A 6 29.98 26.58 59.76
C TYR A 6 28.62 25.90 59.55
N LEU A 7 27.84 25.71 60.62
CA LEU A 7 26.56 25.01 60.55
C LEU A 7 25.48 25.81 59.81
N VAL A 8 25.54 27.14 59.88
CA VAL A 8 24.62 28.03 59.14
C VAL A 8 25.01 28.10 57.65
N VAL A 9 26.30 28.01 57.31
CA VAL A 9 26.77 28.01 55.92
C VAL A 9 26.41 26.68 55.22
N TYR A 10 26.53 25.54 55.90
CA TYR A 10 26.09 24.25 55.35
C TYR A 10 24.56 24.12 55.25
N ALA A 11 23.79 24.75 56.14
CA ALA A 11 22.33 24.76 56.05
C ALA A 11 21.80 25.63 54.88
N LEU A 12 22.50 26.73 54.53
CA LEU A 12 22.13 27.57 53.39
C LEU A 12 22.59 26.99 52.03
N LEU A 13 23.71 26.27 51.98
CA LEU A 13 24.16 25.55 50.78
C LEU A 13 23.33 24.28 50.50
N GLY A 14 22.71 23.68 51.52
CA GLY A 14 21.81 22.52 51.36
C GLY A 14 20.43 22.87 50.78
N LEU A 15 19.99 24.13 50.88
CA LEU A 15 18.66 24.55 50.40
C LEU A 15 18.63 24.94 48.91
N PHE A 16 19.78 25.03 48.24
CA PHE A 16 19.87 25.43 46.83
C PHE A 16 20.03 24.26 45.84
N VAL A 17 20.15 23.01 46.33
CA VAL A 17 20.34 21.81 45.48
C VAL A 17 19.05 21.03 45.24
N LEU A 18 17.92 21.43 45.84
CA LEU A 18 16.64 20.70 45.77
C LEU A 18 15.58 21.31 44.83
N SER A 19 15.90 22.32 44.04
CA SER A 19 14.96 22.94 43.08
C SER A 19 15.27 22.69 41.60
N ALA A 20 16.28 21.88 41.26
CA ALA A 20 16.70 21.66 39.86
C ALA A 20 16.21 20.34 39.22
N GLN A 21 15.33 19.56 39.87
CA GLN A 21 14.83 18.28 39.32
C GLN A 21 13.40 18.34 38.74
N GLY A 22 12.83 19.54 38.59
CA GLY A 22 11.42 19.71 38.17
C GLY A 22 11.16 20.06 36.70
N LEU A 23 12.17 20.13 35.82
CA LEU A 23 11.99 20.68 34.46
C LEU A 23 12.44 19.78 33.30
N GLN A 24 12.71 18.49 33.52
CA GLN A 24 13.13 17.58 32.43
C GLN A 24 12.12 16.48 32.06
N ALA A 25 10.97 16.37 32.73
CA ALA A 25 9.97 15.35 32.40
C ALA A 25 8.86 15.81 31.42
N GLN A 26 8.81 17.10 31.02
CA GLN A 26 7.82 17.61 30.04
C GLN A 26 8.43 18.05 28.70
N VAL A 27 9.75 17.93 28.53
CA VAL A 27 10.45 18.35 27.31
C VAL A 27 10.88 17.14 26.45
N THR A 28 11.01 15.95 27.03
CA THR A 28 11.30 14.72 26.28
C THR A 28 10.10 14.24 25.45
N ASP A 29 8.89 14.29 26.00
CA ASP A 29 7.68 13.88 25.28
C ASP A 29 7.41 14.79 24.06
N LYS A 30 7.65 16.10 24.21
CA LYS A 30 7.52 17.05 23.10
C LYS A 30 8.62 16.87 22.05
N ALA A 31 9.86 16.57 22.46
CA ALA A 31 10.96 16.36 21.51
C ALA A 31 10.76 15.06 20.70
N GLU A 32 10.25 13.99 21.32
CA GLU A 32 9.84 12.77 20.60
C GLU A 32 8.63 13.03 19.69
N ASP A 33 7.64 13.80 20.13
CA ASP A 33 6.52 14.20 19.28
C ASP A 33 6.96 15.05 18.09
N TYR A 34 7.91 15.97 18.26
CA TYR A 34 8.46 16.77 17.16
C TYR A 34 9.34 15.94 16.21
N ALA A 35 10.11 14.98 16.73
CA ALA A 35 10.90 14.06 15.91
C ALA A 35 9.98 13.11 15.11
N ASN A 36 8.92 12.60 15.73
CA ASN A 36 7.89 11.78 15.08
C ASN A 36 7.06 12.59 14.08
N GLN A 37 6.74 13.86 14.37
CA GLN A 37 6.09 14.75 13.42
C GLN A 37 6.99 15.13 12.24
N ALA A 38 8.30 15.31 12.46
CA ALA A 38 9.28 15.57 11.40
C ALA A 38 9.49 14.34 10.52
N LYS A 39 9.56 13.14 11.11
CA LYS A 39 9.64 11.86 10.38
C LYS A 39 8.38 11.60 9.56
N ARG A 40 7.19 11.80 10.15
CA ARG A 40 5.89 11.76 9.45
C ARG A 40 5.78 12.79 8.33
N LYS A 41 6.32 14.00 8.50
CA LYS A 41 6.38 15.01 7.41
C LYS A 41 7.37 14.65 6.30
N THR A 42 8.37 13.82 6.57
CA THR A 42 9.38 13.42 5.59
C THR A 42 8.92 12.19 4.80
N GLU A 43 8.32 11.19 5.46
CA GLU A 43 7.68 10.03 4.81
C GLU A 43 6.48 10.46 3.96
N ARG A 44 5.60 11.33 4.49
CA ARG A 44 4.51 11.94 3.69
C ARG A 44 5.00 12.80 2.54
N ARG A 45 6.24 13.32 2.59
CA ARG A 45 6.84 14.06 1.48
C ARG A 45 7.37 13.12 0.42
N ILE A 46 7.75 11.89 0.73
CA ILE A 46 8.27 10.93 -0.26
C ILE A 46 7.10 10.33 -1.05
N ASP A 47 6.04 9.83 -0.39
CA ASP A 47 4.86 9.29 -1.10
C ASP A 47 4.12 10.37 -1.90
N ARG A 48 3.93 11.57 -1.30
CA ARG A 48 3.40 12.71 -2.05
C ARG A 48 4.39 13.23 -3.09
N SER A 49 5.70 13.11 -2.91
CA SER A 49 6.66 13.53 -3.95
C SER A 49 6.66 12.54 -5.10
N VAL A 50 6.41 11.25 -4.89
CA VAL A 50 6.32 10.29 -5.98
C VAL A 50 5.02 10.54 -6.74
N ASP A 51 3.87 10.60 -6.08
CA ASP A 51 2.59 10.87 -6.77
C ASP A 51 2.55 12.28 -7.38
N ASN A 52 3.04 13.33 -6.67
CA ASN A 52 3.09 14.68 -7.25
C ASN A 52 4.26 14.91 -8.20
N ALA A 53 5.39 14.18 -8.15
CA ALA A 53 6.45 14.30 -9.16
C ALA A 53 6.19 13.41 -10.37
N ILE A 54 5.41 12.33 -10.20
CA ILE A 54 4.76 11.62 -11.28
C ILE A 54 3.73 12.59 -11.86
N ASP A 55 2.70 13.04 -11.17
CA ASP A 55 1.69 13.94 -11.75
C ASP A 55 2.27 15.26 -12.29
N LYS A 56 3.20 15.94 -11.60
CA LYS A 56 3.82 17.18 -12.11
C LYS A 56 4.92 16.95 -13.13
N GLY A 57 5.64 15.82 -13.06
CA GLY A 57 6.65 15.45 -14.05
C GLY A 57 6.00 14.97 -15.34
N LEU A 58 4.97 14.14 -15.20
CA LEU A 58 4.05 13.72 -16.25
C LEU A 58 3.33 14.94 -16.83
N ASP A 59 2.67 15.80 -16.06
CA ASP A 59 2.03 17.01 -16.60
C ASP A 59 3.03 17.92 -17.31
N LYS A 60 4.26 18.05 -16.81
CA LYS A 60 5.33 18.80 -17.50
C LYS A 60 5.90 18.09 -18.72
N ILE A 61 5.73 16.79 -18.89
CA ILE A 61 6.13 16.04 -20.09
C ILE A 61 4.97 15.96 -21.10
N PHE A 62 3.73 15.81 -20.63
CA PHE A 62 2.50 15.70 -21.42
C PHE A 62 1.96 17.05 -21.90
N ASN A 63 2.03 18.11 -21.07
CA ASN A 63 1.51 19.44 -21.43
C ASN A 63 2.57 20.35 -22.09
N LYS A 64 3.84 19.93 -22.20
CA LYS A 64 4.91 20.76 -22.81
C LYS A 64 4.73 21.03 -24.30
N ASN A 65 3.85 20.29 -24.98
CA ASN A 65 3.57 20.47 -26.41
C ASN A 65 2.29 21.25 -26.73
N LYS A 66 1.61 21.82 -25.73
CA LYS A 66 0.47 22.72 -25.94
C LYS A 66 0.74 24.10 -25.36
N ASN A 67 1.58 24.89 -26.03
CA ASN A 67 1.58 26.33 -25.81
C ASN A 67 1.73 27.11 -27.12
N LYS A 68 0.59 27.57 -27.63
CA LYS A 68 0.39 28.91 -28.21
C LYS A 68 -1.08 29.14 -28.59
N LYS A 69 -1.94 29.44 -27.61
CA LYS A 69 -2.99 30.48 -27.79
C LYS A 69 -3.73 30.83 -26.49
N LYS A 70 -3.49 32.08 -26.09
CA LYS A 70 -4.33 33.06 -25.36
C LYS A 70 -5.07 32.67 -24.07
N GLU A 71 -4.64 33.39 -23.04
CA GLU A 71 -5.33 33.71 -21.79
C GLU A 71 -6.79 34.14 -21.99
N ALA A 72 -7.67 33.55 -21.18
CA ALA A 72 -8.79 34.24 -20.55
C ALA A 72 -8.94 33.62 -19.15
N GLU A 73 -8.76 34.45 -18.12
CA GLU A 73 -8.95 34.11 -16.72
C GLU A 73 -10.40 33.72 -16.44
N THR A 74 -10.61 32.52 -15.91
CA THR A 74 -11.80 32.19 -15.12
C THR A 74 -11.32 31.64 -13.79
N ASN A 75 -11.59 32.40 -12.73
CA ASN A 75 -11.37 32.01 -11.34
C ASN A 75 -12.41 30.95 -10.94
N GLU A 76 -12.06 29.68 -11.05
CA GLU A 76 -12.67 28.62 -10.23
C GLU A 76 -11.60 28.05 -9.30
N PRO A 77 -11.91 27.86 -8.00
CA PRO A 77 -10.97 27.26 -7.08
C PRO A 77 -10.68 25.80 -7.50
N PRO A 78 -9.42 25.35 -7.49
CA PRO A 78 -9.08 23.98 -7.83
C PRO A 78 -9.68 23.03 -6.78
N VAL A 79 -10.65 22.23 -7.20
CA VAL A 79 -11.06 21.03 -6.47
C VAL A 79 -9.88 20.06 -6.56
N THR A 80 -9.26 19.80 -5.41
CA THR A 80 -8.17 18.83 -5.28
C THR A 80 -8.73 17.58 -4.63
N ASP A 81 -8.83 16.48 -5.38
CA ASP A 81 -9.30 15.18 -4.91
C ASP A 81 -8.26 14.44 -4.03
N ALA A 82 -7.50 15.17 -3.23
CA ALA A 82 -6.39 14.63 -2.43
C ALA A 82 -6.62 14.69 -0.90
N ASP A 83 -7.81 15.09 -0.45
CA ASP A 83 -8.17 15.18 0.98
C ASP A 83 -9.31 14.23 1.38
N VAL A 84 -9.31 13.00 0.86
CA VAL A 84 -10.20 11.95 1.36
C VAL A 84 -9.38 10.86 2.05
N TYR A 85 -9.63 10.71 3.36
CA TYR A 85 -9.05 9.72 4.30
C TYR A 85 -7.72 10.08 4.99
N ALA A 86 -7.64 11.27 5.58
CA ALA A 86 -6.99 11.40 6.88
C ALA A 86 -8.02 11.05 7.97
N THR A 87 -8.42 9.78 8.06
CA THR A 87 -9.21 9.32 9.20
C THR A 87 -8.32 9.37 10.44
N ASP A 88 -8.89 9.81 11.57
CA ASP A 88 -8.31 9.74 12.93
C ASP A 88 -8.16 8.28 13.39
N ALA A 89 -7.54 7.44 12.55
CA ALA A 89 -7.13 6.12 12.94
C ALA A 89 -6.07 6.28 14.02
N GLU A 90 -6.35 5.73 15.20
CA GLU A 90 -5.36 5.63 16.27
C GLU A 90 -4.04 5.10 15.69
N PRO A 91 -2.89 5.61 16.15
CA PRO A 91 -1.58 5.21 15.63
C PRO A 91 -1.45 3.71 15.78
N SER A 92 -1.66 3.00 14.68
CA SER A 92 -1.58 1.57 14.68
C SER A 92 -0.11 1.19 14.89
N THR A 93 0.15 0.39 15.92
CA THR A 93 1.51 0.01 16.36
C THR A 93 2.14 -1.04 15.43
N TYR A 94 1.83 -1.00 14.14
CA TYR A 94 2.41 -1.92 13.18
C TYR A 94 3.87 -1.54 12.91
N LYS A 95 4.76 -2.51 13.08
CA LYS A 95 6.15 -2.37 12.65
C LYS A 95 6.24 -2.84 11.20
N LEU A 96 6.80 -2.00 10.34
CA LEU A 96 7.17 -2.42 9.00
C LEU A 96 8.52 -3.13 9.09
N GLU A 97 8.55 -4.39 8.69
CA GLU A 97 9.78 -5.16 8.57
C GLU A 97 10.19 -5.19 7.09
N GLU A 98 11.45 -4.88 6.84
CA GLU A 98 12.04 -5.12 5.53
C GLU A 98 12.15 -6.62 5.31
N VAL A 99 11.57 -7.09 4.21
CA VAL A 99 11.54 -8.51 3.86
C VAL A 99 12.30 -8.72 2.57
N ALA A 100 12.91 -9.91 2.43
CA ALA A 100 13.64 -10.28 1.23
C ALA A 100 12.80 -10.02 -0.02
N ASP A 101 13.42 -9.38 -1.01
CA ASP A 101 12.80 -9.04 -2.27
C ASP A 101 12.22 -10.28 -2.96
N VAL A 102 11.05 -10.11 -3.57
CA VAL A 102 10.48 -11.13 -4.46
C VAL A 102 11.22 -11.07 -5.79
N THR A 103 11.91 -12.17 -6.12
CA THR A 103 12.69 -12.34 -7.36
C THR A 103 12.01 -13.24 -8.40
N SER A 104 10.98 -13.98 -7.99
CA SER A 104 10.19 -14.84 -8.89
C SER A 104 8.77 -15.02 -8.39
N ASN A 105 7.83 -15.17 -9.31
CA ASN A 105 6.48 -15.62 -9.01
C ASN A 105 6.42 -17.15 -9.04
N ASP A 106 5.62 -17.74 -8.15
CA ASP A 106 5.29 -19.17 -8.16
C ASP A 106 4.00 -19.49 -8.91
N PHE A 107 3.28 -18.46 -9.36
CA PHE A 107 2.14 -18.53 -10.24
C PHE A 107 2.48 -17.95 -11.62
N THR A 108 2.01 -18.60 -12.68
CA THR A 108 2.05 -18.07 -14.05
C THR A 108 0.65 -18.14 -14.62
N GLY A 109 0.13 -16.99 -15.03
CA GLY A 109 -1.28 -16.84 -15.41
C GLY A 109 -1.77 -15.41 -15.32
N SER A 110 -3.08 -15.27 -15.40
CA SER A 110 -3.75 -13.98 -15.20
C SER A 110 -5.11 -14.20 -14.56
N PHE A 111 -5.62 -13.17 -13.91
CA PHE A 111 -7.00 -13.11 -13.42
C PHE A 111 -7.42 -11.67 -13.23
N LYS A 112 -8.73 -11.45 -13.15
CA LYS A 112 -9.30 -10.17 -12.72
C LYS A 112 -9.71 -10.25 -11.27
N MET A 113 -9.64 -9.13 -10.57
CA MET A 113 -10.13 -8.97 -9.21
C MET A 113 -11.09 -7.79 -9.19
N ALA A 114 -12.36 -8.08 -8.95
CA ALA A 114 -13.35 -7.06 -8.65
C ALA A 114 -13.32 -6.77 -7.15
N VAL A 115 -13.21 -5.49 -6.78
CA VAL A 115 -13.25 -5.01 -5.40
C VAL A 115 -14.53 -4.21 -5.21
N THR A 116 -15.33 -4.60 -4.23
CA THR A 116 -16.51 -3.86 -3.78
C THR A 116 -16.30 -3.43 -2.34
N THR A 117 -16.39 -2.14 -2.07
CA THR A 117 -16.32 -1.59 -0.71
C THR A 117 -17.70 -1.13 -0.30
N GLN A 118 -18.17 -1.54 0.88
CA GLN A 118 -19.42 -1.06 1.49
C GLN A 118 -19.09 -0.30 2.77
N LYS A 119 -19.72 0.86 2.97
CA LYS A 119 -19.62 1.69 4.19
C LYS A 119 -21.02 2.10 4.63
N GLY A 120 -21.37 1.89 5.89
CA GLY A 120 -22.71 2.21 6.38
C GLY A 120 -23.83 1.45 5.67
N GLY A 121 -23.54 0.22 5.20
CA GLY A 121 -24.46 -0.61 4.43
C GLY A 121 -24.72 -0.16 2.98
N SER A 122 -23.99 0.84 2.47
CA SER A 122 -24.08 1.30 1.07
C SER A 122 -22.76 1.08 0.33
N VAL A 123 -22.83 0.84 -0.98
CA VAL A 123 -21.62 0.68 -1.81
C VAL A 123 -20.90 2.02 -1.95
N ASP A 124 -19.60 2.02 -1.65
CA ASP A 124 -18.68 3.12 -1.91
C ASP A 124 -18.03 2.91 -3.29
N GLU A 125 -18.66 3.47 -4.32
CA GLU A 125 -18.21 3.39 -5.71
C GLU A 125 -16.79 3.95 -5.89
N ALA A 126 -16.38 4.95 -5.10
CA ALA A 126 -15.05 5.55 -5.21
C ALA A 126 -13.94 4.62 -4.71
N SER A 127 -14.28 3.66 -3.85
CA SER A 127 -13.37 2.64 -3.33
C SER A 127 -13.61 1.26 -3.96
N SER A 128 -14.41 1.19 -5.02
CA SER A 128 -14.74 -0.03 -5.74
C SER A 128 -14.14 0.02 -7.15
N GLY A 129 -13.87 -1.13 -7.75
CA GLY A 129 -13.26 -1.18 -9.08
C GLY A 129 -12.78 -2.56 -9.48
N GLU A 130 -12.22 -2.66 -10.67
CA GLU A 130 -11.67 -3.91 -11.21
C GLU A 130 -10.17 -3.73 -11.51
N MET A 131 -9.38 -4.73 -11.11
CA MET A 131 -7.94 -4.79 -11.39
C MET A 131 -7.63 -6.09 -12.13
N HIS A 132 -6.83 -6.01 -13.18
CA HIS A 132 -6.38 -7.18 -13.95
C HIS A 132 -4.94 -7.48 -13.57
N TYR A 133 -4.67 -8.71 -13.18
CA TYR A 133 -3.34 -9.15 -12.77
C TYR A 133 -2.79 -10.15 -13.76
N TYR A 134 -1.49 -10.01 -14.05
CA TYR A 134 -0.75 -10.85 -14.98
C TYR A 134 0.57 -11.25 -14.33
N PHE A 135 0.90 -12.53 -14.37
CA PHE A 135 2.08 -13.07 -13.71
C PHE A 135 2.86 -13.98 -14.66
N MET A 136 4.13 -13.65 -14.82
CA MET A 136 5.16 -14.47 -15.44
C MET A 136 6.22 -14.82 -14.38
N PRO A 137 7.11 -15.80 -14.60
CA PRO A 137 8.08 -16.20 -13.59
C PRO A 137 8.94 -15.06 -13.04
N THR A 138 9.27 -14.06 -13.86
CA THR A 138 10.18 -12.96 -13.51
C THR A 138 9.55 -11.57 -13.60
N GLN A 139 8.28 -11.48 -13.98
CA GLN A 139 7.57 -10.22 -14.17
C GLN A 139 6.14 -10.34 -13.68
N SER A 140 5.60 -9.26 -13.14
CA SER A 140 4.18 -9.15 -12.81
C SER A 140 3.63 -7.87 -13.43
N ALA A 141 2.34 -7.82 -13.72
CA ALA A 141 1.70 -6.59 -14.15
C ALA A 141 0.32 -6.45 -13.52
N THR A 142 -0.05 -5.21 -13.24
CA THR A 142 -1.41 -4.82 -12.85
C THR A 142 -1.93 -3.83 -13.87
N GLN A 143 -3.15 -4.03 -14.34
CA GLN A 143 -3.85 -3.09 -15.20
C GLN A 143 -5.14 -2.64 -14.51
N VAL A 144 -5.38 -1.34 -14.51
CA VAL A 144 -6.59 -0.71 -13.98
C VAL A 144 -7.15 0.23 -15.04
N GLU A 145 -8.47 0.26 -15.19
CA GLU A 145 -9.15 1.24 -16.02
C GLU A 145 -9.67 2.38 -15.15
N GLN A 146 -9.25 3.61 -15.47
CA GLN A 146 -9.70 4.81 -14.77
C GLN A 146 -10.06 5.87 -15.79
N GLY A 147 -11.30 6.38 -15.75
CA GLY A 147 -11.76 7.42 -16.67
C GLY A 147 -11.73 7.00 -18.15
N GLY A 148 -11.89 5.70 -18.44
CA GLY A 148 -11.80 5.14 -19.80
C GLY A 148 -10.37 4.99 -20.33
N GLU A 149 -9.35 5.24 -19.52
CA GLU A 149 -7.95 5.00 -19.85
C GLU A 149 -7.40 3.84 -19.04
N ALA A 150 -6.79 2.86 -19.71
CA ALA A 150 -6.06 1.79 -19.06
C ALA A 150 -4.66 2.26 -18.63
N ILE A 151 -4.35 2.08 -17.35
CA ILE A 151 -3.01 2.27 -16.78
C ILE A 151 -2.47 0.87 -16.47
N THR A 152 -1.28 0.57 -16.99
CA THR A 152 -0.61 -0.71 -16.73
C THR A 152 0.68 -0.46 -15.95
N VAL A 153 0.88 -1.15 -14.85
CA VAL A 153 2.10 -1.10 -14.05
C VAL A 153 2.77 -2.46 -14.13
N VAL A 154 3.97 -2.49 -14.70
CA VAL A 154 4.78 -3.70 -14.87
C VAL A 154 5.88 -3.70 -13.81
N TYR A 155 6.04 -4.81 -13.12
CA TYR A 155 7.06 -5.06 -12.11
C TYR A 155 8.06 -6.08 -12.65
N ASP A 156 9.30 -5.65 -12.87
CA ASP A 156 10.39 -6.55 -13.22
C ASP A 156 11.09 -7.03 -11.93
N LEU A 157 10.92 -8.31 -11.61
CA LEU A 157 11.38 -8.88 -10.35
C LEU A 157 12.90 -9.10 -10.32
N GLN A 158 13.54 -9.20 -11.49
CA GLN A 158 14.98 -9.40 -11.61
C GLN A 158 15.73 -8.08 -11.67
N GLN A 159 15.24 -7.14 -12.47
CA GLN A 159 15.83 -5.81 -12.61
C GLN A 159 15.46 -4.87 -11.46
N LYS A 160 14.53 -5.29 -10.58
CA LYS A 160 13.99 -4.47 -9.48
C LYS A 160 13.49 -3.12 -9.98
N SER A 161 12.78 -3.13 -11.09
CA SER A 161 12.22 -1.92 -11.70
C SER A 161 10.70 -2.00 -11.78
N MET A 162 10.08 -0.83 -11.79
CA MET A 162 8.65 -0.65 -12.03
C MET A 162 8.48 0.21 -13.27
N THR A 163 7.65 -0.22 -14.21
CA THR A 163 7.35 0.50 -15.45
C THR A 163 5.86 0.82 -15.50
N THR A 164 5.52 2.10 -15.45
CA THR A 164 4.14 2.56 -15.63
C THR A 164 3.91 2.91 -17.09
N ILE A 165 2.94 2.27 -17.72
CA ILE A 165 2.55 2.42 -19.12
C ILE A 165 1.16 3.03 -19.19
N LYS A 166 1.01 4.10 -19.96
CA LYS A 166 -0.28 4.76 -20.23
C LYS A 166 -0.44 5.00 -21.73
N LYS A 167 -1.68 4.99 -22.23
CA LYS A 167 -2.01 5.37 -23.60
C LYS A 167 -2.41 6.85 -23.64
N LYS A 168 -1.77 7.65 -24.49
CA LYS A 168 -2.15 9.05 -24.76
C LYS A 168 -3.42 9.09 -25.64
N PRO A 169 -4.23 10.17 -25.55
CA PRO A 169 -5.21 10.48 -26.58
C PRO A 169 -4.56 10.50 -27.97
N GLY A 170 -5.11 9.72 -28.92
CA GLY A 170 -4.52 9.53 -30.26
C GLY A 170 -3.70 8.25 -30.43
N GLY A 171 -3.54 7.44 -29.38
CA GLY A 171 -3.10 6.04 -29.49
C GLY A 171 -1.63 5.77 -29.16
N ASN A 172 -0.80 6.80 -29.07
CA ASN A 172 0.61 6.65 -28.71
C ASN A 172 0.76 6.21 -27.25
N LYS A 173 1.73 5.33 -26.97
CA LYS A 173 2.05 4.90 -25.60
C LYS A 173 3.12 5.79 -24.98
N VAL A 174 3.13 5.83 -23.66
CA VAL A 174 4.16 6.45 -22.82
C VAL A 174 4.51 5.46 -21.73
N ALA A 175 5.79 5.39 -21.39
CA ALA A 175 6.26 4.54 -20.32
C ALA A 175 7.25 5.31 -19.43
N VAL A 176 7.11 5.17 -18.11
CA VAL A 176 8.07 5.69 -17.15
C VAL A 176 8.64 4.54 -16.35
N ILE A 177 9.96 4.43 -16.28
CA ILE A 177 10.67 3.38 -15.55
C ILE A 177 11.27 3.98 -14.28
N LEU A 178 10.98 3.35 -13.14
CA LEU A 178 11.44 3.71 -11.81
C LEU A 178 12.12 2.52 -11.14
N ASN A 179 12.92 2.78 -10.10
CA ASN A 179 13.37 1.71 -9.20
C ASN A 179 12.17 1.21 -8.41
N ARG A 180 12.04 -0.11 -8.27
CA ARG A 180 11.01 -0.71 -7.43
C ARG A 180 11.37 -0.41 -5.97
N PRO A 181 10.43 0.08 -5.14
CA PRO A 181 10.71 0.23 -3.71
C PRO A 181 10.95 -1.15 -3.08
N SER A 182 11.76 -1.18 -2.02
CA SER A 182 12.02 -2.38 -1.24
C SER A 182 10.71 -2.97 -0.73
N THR A 183 10.53 -4.29 -0.80
CA THR A 183 9.32 -4.89 -0.22
C THR A 183 9.37 -4.81 1.30
N GLN A 184 8.31 -4.24 1.88
CA GLN A 184 8.08 -4.22 3.32
C GLN A 184 6.90 -5.12 3.64
N LYS A 185 6.93 -5.76 4.81
CA LYS A 185 5.83 -6.55 5.34
C LYS A 185 5.37 -5.91 6.64
N LEU A 186 4.06 -5.81 6.80
CA LEU A 186 3.46 -5.47 8.08
C LEU A 186 3.75 -6.63 9.06
N ALA A 187 4.57 -6.40 10.07
CA ALA A 187 4.80 -7.37 11.12
C ALA A 187 3.59 -7.36 12.06
N LEU A 188 2.64 -8.25 11.79
CA LEU A 188 1.56 -8.55 12.71
C LEU A 188 2.11 -9.43 13.82
N SER A 189 1.77 -9.12 15.08
CA SER A 189 2.16 -9.98 16.19
C SER A 189 1.45 -11.32 16.01
N SER A 190 2.21 -12.41 15.82
CA SER A 190 1.66 -13.70 15.41
C SER A 190 0.64 -14.28 16.40
N ASN A 191 0.65 -13.81 17.64
CA ASN A 191 -0.21 -14.29 18.72
C ASN A 191 -1.65 -13.76 18.62
N GLU A 192 -1.91 -12.79 17.74
CA GLU A 192 -3.20 -12.11 17.62
C GLU A 192 -4.04 -12.61 16.43
N ILE A 193 -3.49 -13.48 15.59
CA ILE A 193 -4.15 -13.95 14.38
C ILE A 193 -4.47 -15.43 14.53
N LYS A 194 -5.74 -15.78 14.36
CA LYS A 194 -6.20 -17.17 14.34
C LYS A 194 -6.76 -17.51 12.96
N VAL A 195 -6.16 -18.52 12.32
CA VAL A 195 -6.58 -19.03 11.02
C VAL A 195 -7.26 -20.38 11.21
N SER A 196 -8.49 -20.51 10.73
CA SER A 196 -9.30 -21.72 10.83
C SER A 196 -9.72 -22.20 9.43
N ARG A 197 -9.27 -23.39 9.04
CA ARG A 197 -9.77 -24.10 7.84
C ARG A 197 -11.07 -24.82 8.17
N LEU A 198 -12.12 -24.60 7.40
CA LEU A 198 -13.43 -25.21 7.60
C LEU A 198 -13.69 -26.34 6.60
N ALA A 199 -14.61 -27.24 6.93
CA ALA A 199 -15.01 -28.34 6.03
C ALA A 199 -15.91 -27.87 4.87
N SER A 200 -16.41 -26.64 4.92
CA SER A 200 -17.28 -26.08 3.89
C SER A 200 -16.52 -25.88 2.58
N THR A 201 -17.09 -26.42 1.50
CA THR A 201 -16.54 -26.27 0.15
C THR A 201 -17.59 -25.71 -0.81
N ARG A 202 -17.16 -24.96 -1.82
CA ARG A 202 -18.02 -24.54 -2.95
C ARG A 202 -17.21 -24.41 -4.24
N THR A 203 -17.88 -24.36 -5.38
CA THR A 203 -17.22 -24.15 -6.67
C THR A 203 -17.29 -22.69 -7.10
N ILE A 204 -16.16 -22.08 -7.47
CA ILE A 204 -16.07 -20.72 -8.00
C ILE A 204 -15.22 -20.78 -9.27
N GLN A 205 -15.70 -20.25 -10.40
CA GLN A 205 -14.97 -20.30 -11.69
C GLN A 205 -14.49 -21.73 -12.07
N GLY A 206 -15.31 -22.75 -11.77
CA GLY A 206 -14.97 -24.16 -12.01
C GLY A 206 -13.95 -24.77 -11.04
N LYS A 207 -13.45 -24.00 -10.07
CA LYS A 207 -12.46 -24.43 -9.07
C LYS A 207 -13.13 -24.81 -7.74
N LYS A 208 -12.76 -25.95 -7.17
CA LYS A 208 -13.20 -26.35 -5.83
C LYS A 208 -12.49 -25.49 -4.79
N CYS A 209 -13.25 -24.71 -4.04
CA CYS A 209 -12.76 -23.80 -3.02
C CYS A 209 -13.09 -24.32 -1.61
N THR A 210 -12.14 -24.19 -0.69
CA THR A 210 -12.31 -24.46 0.74
C THR A 210 -12.47 -23.14 1.49
N LYS A 211 -13.39 -23.09 2.46
CA LYS A 211 -13.59 -21.89 3.30
C LYS A 211 -12.54 -21.81 4.40
N TYR A 212 -11.93 -20.65 4.55
CA TYR A 212 -11.09 -20.27 5.69
C TYR A 212 -11.69 -19.07 6.39
N ILE A 213 -11.47 -19.00 7.70
CA ILE A 213 -11.76 -17.84 8.54
C ILE A 213 -10.44 -17.38 9.15
N VAL A 214 -10.18 -16.08 9.08
CA VAL A 214 -9.09 -15.41 9.79
C VAL A 214 -9.71 -14.44 10.79
N GLU A 215 -9.38 -14.62 12.06
CA GLU A 215 -9.73 -13.72 13.15
C GLU A 215 -8.48 -12.89 13.47
N ALA A 216 -8.54 -11.57 13.25
CA ALA A 216 -7.52 -10.59 13.61
C ALA A 216 -8.12 -9.55 14.59
N PRO A 217 -7.31 -8.73 15.30
CA PRO A 217 -7.83 -7.83 16.33
C PRO A 217 -8.97 -6.90 15.89
N ASN A 218 -8.89 -6.38 14.66
CA ASN A 218 -9.81 -5.36 14.14
C ASN A 218 -10.60 -5.82 12.90
N ASP A 219 -10.36 -7.05 12.44
CA ASP A 219 -10.88 -7.53 11.16
C ASP A 219 -11.27 -9.02 11.28
N TYR A 220 -12.38 -9.37 10.65
CA TYR A 220 -12.81 -10.74 10.45
C TYR A 220 -12.79 -11.03 8.94
N VAL A 221 -11.93 -11.97 8.51
CA VAL A 221 -11.73 -12.26 7.09
C VAL A 221 -12.28 -13.64 6.75
N THR A 222 -13.17 -13.69 5.78
CA THR A 222 -13.61 -14.93 5.14
C THR A 222 -12.92 -15.11 3.80
N LEU A 223 -12.27 -16.26 3.60
CA LEU A 223 -11.60 -16.60 2.36
C LEU A 223 -12.22 -17.87 1.75
N TRP A 224 -12.38 -17.89 0.43
CA TRP A 224 -12.70 -19.10 -0.32
C TRP A 224 -11.54 -19.42 -1.25
N VAL A 225 -10.77 -20.46 -0.93
CA VAL A 225 -9.44 -20.68 -1.52
C VAL A 225 -9.47 -21.91 -2.43
N ALA A 226 -9.05 -21.73 -3.67
CA ALA A 226 -8.79 -22.81 -4.61
C ALA A 226 -7.40 -23.41 -4.33
N GLU A 227 -7.35 -24.41 -3.45
CA GLU A 227 -6.09 -25.07 -2.99
C GLU A 227 -5.36 -25.80 -4.14
N GLU A 228 -6.07 -26.19 -5.21
CA GLU A 228 -5.49 -26.80 -6.41
C GLU A 228 -4.68 -25.83 -7.28
N VAL A 229 -4.87 -24.52 -7.08
CA VAL A 229 -4.08 -23.48 -7.77
C VAL A 229 -2.85 -23.23 -6.91
N HIS A 230 -1.76 -23.92 -7.21
CA HIS A 230 -0.51 -23.80 -6.47
C HIS A 230 0.09 -22.39 -6.63
N CYS A 231 -0.21 -21.51 -5.68
CA CYS A 231 0.41 -20.20 -5.54
C CYS A 231 0.52 -19.81 -4.06
N ASN A 232 1.60 -19.11 -3.72
CA ASN A 232 1.77 -18.39 -2.48
C ASN A 232 1.19 -17.00 -2.69
N PHE A 233 -0.07 -16.82 -2.34
CA PHE A 233 -0.78 -15.57 -2.59
C PHE A 233 -0.13 -14.35 -1.90
N ASP A 234 0.49 -14.53 -0.73
CA ASP A 234 1.28 -13.47 -0.07
C ASP A 234 2.44 -13.03 -0.97
N LEU A 235 3.23 -13.99 -1.47
CA LEU A 235 4.33 -13.73 -2.38
C LEU A 235 3.85 -13.07 -3.68
N LEU A 236 2.74 -13.58 -4.22
CA LEU A 236 2.11 -13.09 -5.44
C LEU A 236 1.68 -11.62 -5.30
N MET A 237 1.00 -11.29 -4.21
CA MET A 237 0.56 -9.92 -3.95
C MET A 237 1.75 -9.01 -3.65
N ARG A 238 2.77 -9.48 -2.92
CA ARG A 238 4.01 -8.70 -2.72
C ARG A 238 4.74 -8.37 -4.02
N SER A 239 4.59 -9.18 -5.08
CA SER A 239 5.27 -8.94 -6.37
C SER A 239 4.64 -7.79 -7.18
N VAL A 240 3.36 -7.48 -6.93
CA VAL A 240 2.60 -6.42 -7.60
C VAL A 240 2.27 -5.22 -6.70
N ASN A 241 2.69 -5.27 -5.43
CA ASN A 241 2.17 -4.38 -4.42
C ASN A 241 3.27 -3.61 -3.68
N ALA A 242 4.05 -2.86 -4.46
CA ALA A 242 5.16 -2.06 -3.94
C ALA A 242 4.69 -0.78 -3.21
N ALA A 243 3.41 -0.39 -3.33
CA ALA A 243 2.91 0.88 -2.80
C ALA A 243 1.42 0.92 -2.37
N SER A 244 0.62 -0.16 -2.47
CA SER A 244 -0.81 -0.02 -2.12
C SER A 244 -1.07 0.01 -0.61
N LYS A 245 -2.19 0.67 -0.31
CA LYS A 245 -2.73 1.00 1.02
C LYS A 245 -2.68 -0.19 1.97
N GLU A 246 -2.33 0.10 3.23
CA GLU A 246 -2.23 -0.78 4.40
C GLU A 246 -3.30 -1.90 4.47
N HIS A 247 -4.51 -1.63 3.97
CA HIS A 247 -5.62 -2.59 3.91
C HIS A 247 -5.34 -3.85 3.11
N LEU A 248 -4.82 -3.74 1.88
CA LEU A 248 -4.60 -4.92 1.04
C LEU A 248 -3.48 -5.80 1.61
N GLN A 249 -2.47 -5.19 2.25
CA GLN A 249 -1.42 -5.95 2.93
C GLN A 249 -1.97 -6.77 4.11
N LYS A 250 -2.89 -6.21 4.92
CA LYS A 250 -3.53 -6.96 6.02
C LYS A 250 -4.25 -8.22 5.53
N VAL A 251 -4.88 -8.13 4.37
CA VAL A 251 -5.73 -9.20 3.83
C VAL A 251 -4.91 -10.29 3.13
N THR A 252 -3.72 -9.96 2.64
CA THR A 252 -2.91 -10.83 1.77
C THR A 252 -1.71 -11.45 2.49
N THR A 253 -1.31 -10.92 3.65
CA THR A 253 -0.07 -11.34 4.31
C THR A 253 -0.27 -12.50 5.28
N GLY A 254 0.56 -13.55 5.13
CA GLY A 254 1.07 -14.31 6.28
C GLY A 254 0.17 -15.34 6.95
N TYR A 255 -1.01 -15.68 6.44
CA TYR A 255 -1.87 -16.70 7.07
C TYR A 255 -1.39 -18.15 6.91
N GLY A 256 -0.31 -18.39 6.17
CA GLY A 256 0.18 -19.73 5.86
C GLY A 256 -0.81 -20.54 4.99
N ILE A 257 -1.74 -19.86 4.33
CA ILE A 257 -2.73 -20.46 3.44
C ILE A 257 -2.10 -20.58 2.05
N TYR A 258 -2.03 -21.82 1.55
CA TYR A 258 -1.59 -22.11 0.19
C TYR A 258 -2.79 -22.26 -0.74
N GLY A 259 -2.70 -21.65 -1.92
CA GLY A 259 -3.80 -21.62 -2.89
C GLY A 259 -4.12 -20.20 -3.35
N LEU A 260 -5.01 -20.08 -4.33
CA LEU A 260 -5.52 -18.79 -4.80
C LEU A 260 -6.85 -18.47 -4.11
N PRO A 261 -6.96 -17.39 -3.32
CA PRO A 261 -8.24 -16.91 -2.82
C PRO A 261 -9.12 -16.45 -3.98
N MET A 262 -10.21 -17.17 -4.22
CA MET A 262 -11.18 -16.88 -5.28
C MET A 262 -12.26 -15.90 -4.86
N LYS A 263 -12.52 -15.81 -3.54
CA LYS A 263 -13.31 -14.74 -2.91
C LYS A 263 -12.71 -14.41 -1.55
N ILE A 264 -12.66 -13.11 -1.24
CA ILE A 264 -12.25 -12.58 0.04
C ILE A 264 -13.35 -11.63 0.53
N THR A 265 -13.73 -11.74 1.78
CA THR A 265 -14.63 -10.79 2.46
C THR A 265 -13.95 -10.36 3.74
N VAL A 266 -13.75 -9.06 3.90
CA VAL A 266 -13.10 -8.44 5.06
C VAL A 266 -14.16 -7.60 5.77
N GLU A 267 -14.51 -7.99 6.97
CA GLU A 267 -15.45 -7.27 7.82
C GLU A 267 -14.66 -6.60 8.94
N SER A 268 -14.63 -5.27 8.94
CA SER A 268 -13.94 -4.53 9.99
C SER A 268 -14.81 -4.50 11.25
N THR A 269 -14.23 -4.78 12.42
CA THR A 269 -14.95 -4.75 13.71
C THR A 269 -14.99 -3.37 14.35
N THR A 270 -14.14 -2.45 13.88
CA THR A 270 -13.96 -1.10 14.42
C THR A 270 -14.60 -0.01 13.58
N ARG A 271 -14.80 -0.30 12.29
CA ARG A 271 -15.45 0.56 11.30
C ARG A 271 -16.59 -0.23 10.66
N ASP A 272 -17.70 0.43 10.41
CA ASP A 272 -18.83 -0.12 9.65
C ASP A 272 -18.49 -0.18 8.15
N GLU A 273 -17.52 -1.03 7.82
CA GLU A 273 -16.94 -1.21 6.50
C GLU A 273 -16.77 -2.71 6.18
N VAL A 274 -17.22 -3.10 4.99
CA VAL A 274 -17.03 -4.44 4.44
C VAL A 274 -16.36 -4.33 3.08
N VAL A 275 -15.26 -5.02 2.88
CA VAL A 275 -14.56 -5.10 1.59
C VAL A 275 -14.69 -6.51 1.04
N GLU A 276 -15.28 -6.64 -0.14
CA GLU A 276 -15.35 -7.87 -0.90
C GLU A 276 -14.39 -7.83 -2.09
N MET A 277 -13.64 -8.91 -2.28
CA MET A 277 -12.78 -9.10 -3.45
C MET A 277 -13.14 -10.42 -4.11
N ASP A 278 -13.48 -10.40 -5.39
CA ASP A 278 -13.89 -11.57 -6.15
C ASP A 278 -12.94 -11.76 -7.34
N VAL A 279 -12.35 -12.96 -7.44
CA VAL A 279 -11.47 -13.33 -8.56
C VAL A 279 -12.29 -13.91 -9.69
N THR A 280 -12.14 -13.35 -10.88
CA THR A 280 -12.81 -13.75 -12.11
C THR A 280 -11.81 -13.94 -13.25
N ASP A 281 -12.24 -14.58 -14.33
CA ASP A 281 -11.44 -14.78 -15.55
C ASP A 281 -10.04 -15.38 -15.27
N LEU A 282 -9.98 -16.38 -14.38
CA LEU A 282 -8.73 -17.07 -14.02
C LEU A 282 -8.20 -17.89 -15.19
N ILE A 283 -6.98 -17.58 -15.62
CA ILE A 283 -6.23 -18.29 -16.65
C ILE A 283 -4.91 -18.78 -16.01
N GLN A 284 -4.66 -20.09 -16.06
CA GLN A 284 -3.39 -20.69 -15.65
C GLN A 284 -2.52 -20.92 -16.90
N GLY A 285 -1.23 -20.59 -16.84
CA GLY A 285 -0.30 -20.69 -17.96
C GLY A 285 0.13 -19.31 -18.49
N THR A 286 0.54 -19.23 -19.75
CA THR A 286 1.13 -18.01 -20.31
C THR A 286 0.10 -16.88 -20.44
N PRO A 287 0.24 -15.75 -19.72
CA PRO A 287 -0.64 -14.59 -19.88
C PRO A 287 -0.37 -13.86 -21.21
N ASP A 288 -1.18 -12.86 -21.54
CA ASP A 288 -0.94 -12.00 -22.70
C ASP A 288 0.39 -11.22 -22.54
N ALA A 289 1.38 -11.56 -23.36
CA ALA A 289 2.69 -10.93 -23.35
C ALA A 289 2.65 -9.44 -23.73
N ASN A 290 1.60 -8.98 -24.43
CA ASN A 290 1.50 -7.58 -24.86
C ASN A 290 1.31 -6.61 -23.70
N VAL A 291 0.81 -7.09 -22.56
CA VAL A 291 0.64 -6.28 -21.33
C VAL A 291 2.00 -5.80 -20.80
N PHE A 292 3.05 -6.60 -21.00
CA PHE A 292 4.41 -6.30 -20.55
C PHE A 292 5.20 -5.45 -21.56
N ASN A 293 4.64 -5.21 -22.74
CA ASN A 293 5.38 -4.65 -23.87
C ASN A 293 5.36 -3.10 -23.90
N THR A 294 6.55 -2.51 -23.90
CA THR A 294 6.80 -1.07 -24.06
C THR A 294 7.04 -0.63 -25.51
N ASP A 295 6.93 -1.52 -26.50
CA ASP A 295 7.12 -1.22 -27.91
C ASP A 295 6.20 -0.09 -28.36
N GLY A 296 6.80 0.88 -29.06
CA GLY A 296 6.11 2.09 -29.52
C GLY A 296 5.77 3.08 -28.41
N ALA A 297 6.19 2.84 -27.16
CA ALA A 297 6.08 3.84 -26.11
C ALA A 297 7.22 4.85 -26.18
N ASP A 298 6.90 6.10 -25.87
CA ASP A 298 7.89 7.12 -25.51
C ASP A 298 8.35 6.82 -24.06
N VAL A 299 9.55 6.25 -23.94
CA VAL A 299 10.09 5.70 -22.69
C VAL A 299 10.97 6.73 -21.99
N THR A 300 10.66 7.03 -20.74
CA THR A 300 11.52 7.82 -19.84
C THR A 300 12.03 6.93 -18.71
N ASP A 301 13.34 6.70 -18.65
CA ASP A 301 13.97 5.94 -17.56
C ASP A 301 14.53 6.88 -16.49
N LEU A 302 13.98 6.77 -15.27
CA LEU A 302 14.31 7.62 -14.14
C LEU A 302 15.14 6.90 -13.07
N ARG A 303 15.64 5.68 -13.33
CA ARG A 303 16.38 4.89 -12.33
C ARG A 303 17.75 5.46 -11.93
N ASN A 304 18.31 6.35 -12.76
CA ASN A 304 19.65 6.94 -12.58
C ASN A 304 19.64 8.39 -12.06
N PHE A 305 18.48 8.94 -11.71
CA PHE A 305 18.33 10.28 -11.13
C PHE A 305 18.21 10.19 -9.61
#